data_AF-A0AAV5SXN7-F1
#
_entry.id   AF-A0AAV5SXN7-F1
#
_cell.length_a   1.000
_cell.length_b   1.000
_cell.length_c   1.000
_cell.angle_alpha   90.00
_cell.angle_beta   90.00
_cell.angle_gamma   90.00
#
_symmetry.space_group_name_H-M   'P 1'
#
loop_
_entity.id
_entity.type
_entity.pdbx_description
1 polymer ?
#
loop_
_entity_poly.entity_id
_entity_poly.type
_entity_poly.pdbx_seq_one_letter_code
_entity_poly.pdbx_strand_id
1 'polypeptide(L)'
;DIDECARAAAANNVICENFGSCVNTIGSYHCECIPGTYGFDCSQSDLLKASPISSITTADPDDCAISNATVDGVIYPNACIAKQLQDKNATCTDGFGTYNCTCTEFWYGEYCENDVNECEFDPQPCQNFGTCVNTDGYYECVCIPGTEGHDCQINPDDCFNVTACNTVDDKANCTDGFASFTCTCGPDYTMQYCDLELIIYNVLQLIGGGSGNEVDLINMLRDLLKNPSKMKDLIPFVIGLQSLENRTRMSFDVEDMFLWIAYEEKTLDMSKDLVAWNDVVLGNCFTFNHFNNTERAYLMRSAGAQGGLKAALKLNSEEYVPWTETTAIMTFIHPNTETIFSESPRYNAEPAAMTTIQSLESRYKRLGGRYGKCVKSSSEVASYYYEGSYTTDGCLRSCYQDEVKKACDCMDSRYPMPPAETVCELPDRNCVDTITAKGDVSTWANCECPLPCENSQFDCSYTVAPFVRNRNKCNTYTAEQRLNMTSCDDLDGEPDYLIVNVQVPRLVINVFQETPTWTLNRIIGNVGGLGGVVCGLNLISFFEFAFLLFIQLPAIIL
;
A
#
# COMPACT_ATOMS: atom_id res chain seq x y z
N ASP A 1 71.78 3.21 46.67
CA ASP A 1 71.03 4.43 46.37
C ASP A 1 71.95 5.46 45.75
N ILE A 2 71.66 5.81 44.51
CA ILE A 2 72.23 6.97 43.82
C ILE A 2 71.05 7.94 43.63
N ASP A 3 71.33 9.22 43.43
CA ASP A 3 70.31 10.21 43.08
C ASP A 3 70.35 10.39 41.56
N GLU A 4 69.57 9.59 40.83
CA GLU A 4 69.46 9.67 39.36
C GLU A 4 68.96 11.03 38.92
N CYS A 5 68.01 11.64 39.65
CA CYS A 5 67.48 12.97 39.36
C CYS A 5 68.59 14.05 39.44
N ALA A 6 69.36 14.08 40.52
CA ALA A 6 70.48 15.00 40.69
C ALA A 6 71.65 14.68 39.73
N ARG A 7 71.91 13.40 39.45
CA ARG A 7 72.95 12.97 38.50
C ARG A 7 72.62 13.41 37.06
N ALA A 8 71.36 13.27 36.63
CA ALA A 8 70.91 13.72 35.32
C ALA A 8 70.95 15.25 35.21
N ALA A 9 70.48 15.98 36.24
CA ALA A 9 70.56 17.43 36.30
C ALA A 9 72.01 17.93 36.23
N ALA A 10 72.95 17.29 36.95
CA ALA A 10 74.38 17.63 36.91
C ALA A 10 75.04 17.29 35.56
N ALA A 11 74.56 16.27 34.85
CA ALA A 11 74.98 15.92 33.50
C ALA A 11 74.27 16.75 32.40
N ASN A 12 73.31 17.62 32.77
CA ASN A 12 72.44 18.36 31.88
C ASN A 12 71.66 17.44 30.90
N ASN A 13 71.28 16.25 31.37
CA ASN A 13 70.54 15.23 30.64
C ASN A 13 69.06 15.22 31.05
N VAL A 14 68.15 14.99 30.10
CA VAL A 14 66.72 14.83 30.37
C VAL A 14 66.41 13.35 30.62
N ILE A 15 65.66 13.07 31.68
CA ILE A 15 65.22 11.71 32.06
C ILE A 15 63.71 11.62 32.34
N CYS A 16 63.01 12.76 32.30
CA CYS A 16 61.57 12.89 32.28
C CYS A 16 61.22 13.88 31.16
N GLU A 17 60.61 13.37 30.09
CA GLU A 17 60.18 14.13 28.92
C GLU A 17 58.87 14.87 29.18
N ASN A 18 58.43 15.68 28.20
CA ASN A 18 57.15 16.41 28.22
C ASN A 18 56.89 17.25 29.50
N PHE A 19 57.95 17.75 30.13
CA PHE A 19 57.92 18.50 31.41
C PHE A 19 57.44 17.71 32.64
N GLY A 20 57.57 16.37 32.64
CA GLY A 20 57.40 15.54 33.83
C GLY A 20 58.43 15.83 34.93
N SER A 21 58.07 15.59 36.18
CA SER A 21 58.91 15.87 37.36
C SER A 21 59.63 14.61 37.86
N CYS A 22 60.95 14.65 37.98
CA CYS A 22 61.74 13.51 38.48
C CYS A 22 61.65 13.39 40.01
N VAL A 23 61.33 12.18 40.48
CA VAL A 23 61.29 11.81 41.90
C VAL A 23 62.24 10.63 42.12
N ASN A 24 63.24 10.81 42.98
CA ASN A 24 64.16 9.74 43.34
C ASN A 24 63.55 8.81 44.38
N THR A 25 63.80 7.51 44.26
CA THR A 25 63.31 6.46 45.15
C THR A 25 64.46 5.52 45.54
N ILE A 26 64.24 4.61 46.48
CA ILE A 26 65.33 3.75 46.97
C ILE A 26 65.65 2.66 45.93
N GLY A 27 66.72 2.88 45.16
CA GLY A 27 67.22 2.00 44.11
C GLY A 27 66.71 2.29 42.69
N SER A 28 65.96 3.37 42.47
CA SER A 28 65.47 3.79 41.14
C SER A 28 64.89 5.21 41.17
N TYR A 29 64.43 5.74 40.04
CA TYR A 29 63.64 6.97 39.96
C TYR A 29 62.32 6.76 39.21
N HIS A 30 61.40 7.72 39.34
CA HIS A 30 60.15 7.77 38.58
C HIS A 30 59.83 9.20 38.17
N CYS A 31 59.10 9.37 37.08
CA CYS A 31 58.66 10.66 36.56
C CYS A 31 57.16 10.89 36.81
N GLU A 32 56.81 11.92 37.57
CA GLU A 32 55.43 12.37 37.71
C GLU A 32 55.00 13.11 36.43
N CYS A 33 54.13 12.48 35.64
CA CYS A 33 53.70 12.99 34.33
C CYS A 33 52.56 14.01 34.42
N ILE A 34 52.52 14.95 33.46
CA ILE A 34 51.43 15.92 33.35
C ILE A 34 50.18 15.28 32.68
N PRO A 35 48.95 15.74 32.98
CA PRO A 35 47.73 15.15 32.44
C PRO A 35 47.73 15.11 30.91
N GLY A 36 47.43 13.93 30.34
CA GLY A 36 47.52 13.66 28.90
C GLY A 36 48.86 13.09 28.43
N THR A 37 49.82 12.89 29.34
CA THR A 37 51.10 12.19 29.09
C THR A 37 51.27 10.98 30.01
N TYR A 38 51.98 9.94 29.55
CA TYR A 38 52.21 8.70 30.27
C TYR A 38 53.49 7.98 29.80
N GLY A 39 53.80 6.83 30.41
CA GLY A 39 55.07 6.11 30.26
C GLY A 39 56.04 6.39 31.41
N PHE A 40 57.10 5.57 31.52
CA PHE A 40 58.06 5.64 32.62
C PHE A 40 58.81 6.99 32.70
N ASP A 41 59.08 7.57 31.53
CA ASP A 41 59.75 8.85 31.30
C ASP A 41 58.77 9.96 30.84
N CYS A 42 57.46 9.72 30.90
CA CYS A 42 56.41 10.62 30.37
C CYS A 42 56.46 10.92 28.87
N SER A 43 57.19 10.15 28.05
CA SER A 43 57.36 10.40 26.60
C SER A 43 56.08 10.25 25.75
N GLN A 44 55.08 9.50 26.23
CA GLN A 44 53.88 9.15 25.47
C GLN A 44 52.76 10.18 25.70
N SER A 45 51.92 10.46 24.69
CA SER A 45 50.82 11.45 24.80
C SER A 45 49.59 11.10 23.98
N ASP A 46 48.41 11.43 24.50
CA ASP A 46 47.14 10.78 24.11
C ASP A 46 46.43 11.38 22.87
N LEU A 47 47.18 11.88 21.88
CA LEU A 47 46.63 12.55 20.68
C LEU A 47 46.35 11.64 19.47
N LEU A 48 46.66 10.34 19.55
CA LEU A 48 46.31 9.32 18.55
C LEU A 48 46.03 7.99 19.26
N LYS A 49 44.82 7.45 19.12
CA LYS A 49 44.39 6.19 19.78
C LYS A 49 44.53 4.96 18.87
N ALA A 50 44.62 3.80 19.56
CA ALA A 50 44.36 2.44 19.08
C ALA A 50 45.45 1.69 18.28
N SER A 51 46.50 1.27 19.00
CA SER A 51 47.04 -0.11 19.05
C SER A 51 47.70 -0.75 17.79
N PRO A 52 48.49 -1.85 17.96
CA PRO A 52 49.13 -2.37 19.19
C PRO A 52 50.68 -2.30 19.12
N ILE A 53 51.35 -2.08 20.25
CA ILE A 53 52.83 -2.17 20.31
C ILE A 53 53.23 -3.61 20.69
N SER A 54 53.96 -4.27 19.80
CA SER A 54 54.82 -5.39 20.16
C SER A 54 56.25 -4.90 20.40
N SER A 55 56.68 -5.02 21.67
CA SER A 55 58.06 -5.36 22.10
C SER A 55 59.26 -4.84 21.30
N ILE A 56 60.11 -4.02 21.93
CA ILE A 56 61.56 -4.31 22.15
C ILE A 56 62.26 -3.17 22.95
N THR A 57 63.01 -3.56 23.99
CA THR A 57 64.13 -2.89 24.71
C THR A 57 64.16 -1.34 24.82
N THR A 58 64.43 -0.77 26.01
CA THR A 58 65.66 -1.01 26.79
C THR A 58 65.43 -1.44 28.24
N ALA A 59 66.11 -2.51 28.65
CA ALA A 59 66.29 -2.89 30.04
C ALA A 59 67.57 -2.27 30.63
N ASP A 60 67.60 -2.10 31.95
CA ASP A 60 68.73 -1.59 32.72
C ASP A 60 69.82 -2.66 32.90
N PRO A 61 71.11 -2.39 32.54
CA PRO A 61 72.15 -3.42 32.55
C PRO A 61 72.94 -3.49 33.87
N ASP A 62 72.36 -4.08 34.91
CA ASP A 62 73.10 -4.36 36.16
C ASP A 62 72.72 -5.69 36.86
N ASP A 63 72.58 -6.80 36.12
CA ASP A 63 73.37 -8.02 36.42
C ASP A 63 73.39 -9.06 35.26
N CYS A 64 74.42 -9.00 34.41
CA CYS A 64 74.99 -10.16 33.70
C CYS A 64 76.29 -9.73 32.98
N ALA A 65 77.41 -9.79 33.70
CA ALA A 65 78.69 -9.36 33.18
C ALA A 65 79.11 -10.13 31.92
N ILE A 66 79.61 -9.41 30.92
CA ILE A 66 80.19 -9.97 29.69
C ILE A 66 81.41 -10.84 30.05
N SER A 67 81.20 -12.16 30.13
CA SER A 67 82.30 -13.11 30.12
C SER A 67 81.90 -14.39 29.39
N ASN A 68 82.70 -14.75 28.39
CA ASN A 68 82.79 -16.15 27.97
C ASN A 68 83.52 -16.89 29.09
N ALA A 69 82.77 -17.38 30.08
CA ALA A 69 83.30 -18.10 31.24
C ALA A 69 83.83 -19.48 30.82
N THR A 70 85.03 -19.51 30.24
CA THR A 70 85.71 -20.75 29.83
C THR A 70 86.15 -21.54 31.06
N VAL A 71 85.31 -22.49 31.49
CA VAL A 71 85.72 -23.58 32.38
C VAL A 71 86.20 -24.73 31.49
N ASP A 72 87.43 -25.20 31.72
CA ASP A 72 88.10 -26.31 31.01
C ASP A 72 88.06 -26.26 29.46
N GLY A 73 87.95 -25.05 28.89
CA GLY A 73 88.08 -24.80 27.46
C GLY A 73 86.85 -25.12 26.61
N VAL A 74 85.70 -25.44 27.21
CA VAL A 74 84.43 -25.66 26.50
C VAL A 74 83.59 -24.38 26.50
N ILE A 75 83.07 -24.00 25.33
CA ILE A 75 82.09 -22.91 25.20
C ILE A 75 80.69 -23.53 25.31
N TYR A 76 79.96 -23.16 26.35
CA TYR A 76 78.54 -23.50 26.51
C TYR A 76 77.68 -22.35 25.94
N PRO A 77 76.79 -22.59 24.96
CA PRO A 77 75.83 -21.59 24.53
C PRO A 77 74.73 -21.43 25.59
N ASN A 78 74.54 -20.22 26.11
CA ASN A 78 73.50 -19.94 27.10
C ASN A 78 72.12 -19.75 26.43
N ALA A 79 71.29 -20.78 26.49
CA ALA A 79 69.95 -20.78 25.86
C ALA A 79 69.02 -19.67 26.38
N CYS A 80 69.23 -19.17 27.60
CA CYS A 80 68.33 -18.24 28.30
C CYS A 80 68.11 -16.92 27.53
N ILE A 81 69.15 -16.37 26.87
CA ILE A 81 69.05 -15.12 26.11
C ILE A 81 68.19 -15.27 24.85
N ALA A 82 68.13 -16.47 24.26
CA ALA A 82 67.46 -16.68 22.97
C ALA A 82 65.92 -16.70 23.07
N LYS A 83 65.35 -17.02 24.24
CA LYS A 83 63.90 -17.22 24.40
C LYS A 83 63.18 -16.16 25.26
N GLN A 84 63.90 -15.48 26.16
CA GLN A 84 63.32 -14.42 27.00
C GLN A 84 62.83 -13.18 26.21
N LEU A 85 63.08 -13.12 24.89
CA LEU A 85 62.55 -12.14 23.96
C LEU A 85 61.20 -12.52 23.33
N GLN A 86 60.67 -13.72 23.59
CA GLN A 86 59.53 -14.27 22.86
C GLN A 86 58.24 -14.32 23.70
N ASP A 87 58.35 -14.64 24.99
CA ASP A 87 57.22 -14.98 25.85
C ASP A 87 56.85 -13.77 26.76
N LYS A 88 55.88 -12.95 26.35
CA LYS A 88 55.46 -11.72 27.10
C LYS A 88 54.63 -11.99 28.36
N ASN A 89 54.14 -13.22 28.53
CA ASN A 89 53.08 -13.59 29.46
C ASN A 89 53.62 -14.48 30.60
N ALA A 90 54.91 -14.34 30.90
CA ALA A 90 55.65 -15.19 31.84
C ALA A 90 56.63 -14.38 32.68
N THR A 91 56.84 -14.81 33.93
CA THR A 91 57.98 -14.41 34.76
C THR A 91 58.92 -15.61 34.88
N CYS A 92 60.04 -15.58 34.14
CA CYS A 92 61.00 -16.68 34.11
C CYS A 92 62.17 -16.46 35.06
N THR A 93 62.54 -17.54 35.77
CA THR A 93 63.67 -17.58 36.72
C THR A 93 64.70 -18.61 36.26
N ASP A 94 65.98 -18.26 36.36
CA ASP A 94 67.09 -19.12 35.93
C ASP A 94 67.54 -20.10 37.04
N GLY A 95 68.13 -21.22 36.62
CA GLY A 95 68.59 -22.28 37.51
C GLY A 95 69.68 -23.12 36.86
N PHE A 96 70.40 -23.92 37.67
CA PHE A 96 71.59 -24.65 37.23
C PHE A 96 71.29 -25.71 36.15
N GLY A 97 71.31 -25.29 34.89
CA GLY A 97 71.02 -26.11 33.71
C GLY A 97 69.55 -26.18 33.31
N THR A 98 68.66 -25.45 33.99
CA THR A 98 67.19 -25.44 33.76
C THR A 98 66.60 -24.10 34.15
N TYR A 99 65.80 -23.48 33.28
CA TYR A 99 64.98 -22.31 33.63
C TYR A 99 63.54 -22.74 33.96
N ASN A 100 62.82 -21.93 34.74
CA ASN A 100 61.45 -22.20 35.17
C ASN A 100 60.60 -20.91 35.08
N CYS A 101 59.47 -20.97 34.38
CA CYS A 101 58.60 -19.83 34.15
C CYS A 101 57.28 -19.96 34.91
N THR A 102 56.90 -18.91 35.65
CA THR A 102 55.54 -18.78 36.20
C THR A 102 54.71 -17.90 35.28
N CYS A 103 53.64 -18.46 34.72
CA CYS A 103 52.77 -17.81 33.76
C CYS A 103 51.83 -16.79 34.44
N THR A 104 51.28 -15.85 33.65
CA THR A 104 50.11 -15.07 34.06
C THR A 104 48.85 -15.93 34.11
N GLU A 105 47.80 -15.44 34.77
CA GLU A 105 46.58 -16.20 35.13
C GLU A 105 45.86 -16.89 33.95
N PHE A 106 46.00 -16.34 32.74
CA PHE A 106 45.36 -16.82 31.50
C PHE A 106 46.31 -17.59 30.56
N TRP A 107 47.50 -18.02 31.02
CA TRP A 107 48.51 -18.68 30.16
C TRP A 107 49.12 -19.92 30.82
N TYR A 108 49.48 -20.93 30.02
CA TYR A 108 50.10 -22.17 30.49
C TYR A 108 51.12 -22.76 29.52
N GLY A 109 51.98 -23.65 30.02
CA GLY A 109 53.15 -24.16 29.31
C GLY A 109 54.41 -24.05 30.15
N GLU A 110 55.59 -24.17 29.54
CA GLU A 110 56.86 -24.34 30.28
C GLU A 110 57.67 -23.06 30.60
N TYR A 111 57.82 -21.98 29.83
CA TYR A 111 57.45 -21.51 28.48
C TYR A 111 56.17 -20.64 28.37
N CYS A 112 55.05 -20.99 29.00
CA CYS A 112 53.80 -20.20 28.96
C CYS A 112 53.32 -19.79 27.55
N GLU A 113 53.52 -20.68 26.56
CA GLU A 113 53.27 -20.42 25.14
C GLU A 113 51.85 -20.74 24.69
N ASN A 114 51.02 -21.32 25.57
CA ASN A 114 49.65 -21.72 25.30
C ASN A 114 48.70 -20.81 26.08
N ASP A 115 47.71 -20.29 25.37
CA ASP A 115 46.60 -19.54 25.92
C ASP A 115 45.62 -20.45 26.68
N VAL A 116 45.14 -20.04 27.85
CA VAL A 116 44.09 -20.78 28.58
C VAL A 116 42.77 -20.59 27.86
N ASN A 117 42.18 -21.68 27.37
CA ASN A 117 40.84 -21.60 26.78
C ASN A 117 39.80 -21.51 27.92
N GLU A 118 39.43 -20.30 28.35
CA GLU A 118 38.46 -20.11 29.43
C GLU A 118 37.10 -20.73 29.10
N CYS A 119 36.71 -20.75 27.82
CA CYS A 119 35.49 -21.38 27.33
C CYS A 119 35.50 -22.94 27.40
N GLU A 120 36.66 -23.56 27.63
CA GLU A 120 36.80 -24.99 27.95
C GLU A 120 37.14 -25.25 29.43
N PHE A 121 37.70 -24.26 30.14
CA PHE A 121 38.09 -24.36 31.53
C PHE A 121 36.91 -24.18 32.50
N ASP A 122 36.06 -23.19 32.26
CA ASP A 122 34.74 -23.08 32.91
C ASP A 122 33.66 -23.59 31.93
N PRO A 123 32.74 -24.47 32.34
CA PRO A 123 31.66 -24.94 31.46
C PRO A 123 30.60 -23.87 31.12
N GLN A 124 30.48 -22.77 31.88
CA GLN A 124 29.53 -21.68 31.64
C GLN A 124 30.04 -20.29 32.12
N PRO A 125 31.16 -19.75 31.58
CA PRO A 125 31.64 -18.41 31.92
C PRO A 125 30.64 -17.32 31.48
N CYS A 126 30.00 -17.50 30.32
CA CYS A 126 28.94 -16.63 29.84
C CYS A 126 27.59 -17.03 30.44
N GLN A 127 26.98 -16.10 31.16
CA GLN A 127 25.64 -16.24 31.73
C GLN A 127 24.58 -15.98 30.65
N ASN A 128 23.30 -16.17 31.01
CA ASN A 128 22.15 -15.80 30.16
C ASN A 128 22.22 -16.31 28.70
N PHE A 129 22.74 -17.53 28.53
CA PHE A 129 22.94 -18.20 27.24
C PHE A 129 23.83 -17.44 26.23
N GLY A 130 24.68 -16.52 26.68
CA GLY A 130 25.73 -15.90 25.86
C GLY A 130 26.71 -16.93 25.30
N THR A 131 27.25 -16.66 24.12
CA THR A 131 28.24 -17.56 23.47
C THR A 131 29.66 -17.13 23.82
N CYS A 132 30.41 -18.01 24.50
CA CYS A 132 31.81 -17.76 24.83
C CYS A 132 32.70 -17.82 23.58
N VAL A 133 33.54 -16.81 23.39
CA VAL A 133 34.58 -16.76 22.36
C VAL A 133 35.92 -16.52 23.05
N ASN A 134 36.86 -17.43 22.85
CA ASN A 134 38.20 -17.34 23.42
C ASN A 134 39.10 -16.41 22.61
N THR A 135 39.97 -15.64 23.26
CA THR A 135 40.92 -14.70 22.63
C THR A 135 42.26 -14.74 23.37
N ASP A 136 43.36 -14.31 22.73
CA ASP A 136 44.71 -14.44 23.31
C ASP A 136 44.86 -13.71 24.68
N GLY A 137 44.72 -14.45 25.78
CA GLY A 137 44.80 -14.01 27.17
C GLY A 137 43.51 -13.48 27.79
N TYR A 138 42.34 -13.76 27.19
CA TYR A 138 41.03 -13.29 27.67
C TYR A 138 39.85 -13.98 26.94
N TYR A 139 38.64 -13.95 27.49
CA TYR A 139 37.42 -14.37 26.77
C TYR A 139 36.48 -13.18 26.50
N GLU A 140 35.63 -13.31 25.48
CA GLU A 140 34.55 -12.37 25.19
C GLU A 140 33.22 -13.14 25.06
N CYS A 141 32.20 -12.72 25.82
CA CYS A 141 30.87 -13.29 25.71
C CYS A 141 30.03 -12.53 24.68
N VAL A 142 29.64 -13.22 23.61
CA VAL A 142 28.68 -12.72 22.63
C VAL A 142 27.27 -12.88 23.20
N CYS A 143 26.74 -11.79 23.75
CA CYS A 143 25.44 -11.76 24.42
C CYS A 143 24.25 -11.86 23.47
N ILE A 144 23.15 -12.41 23.99
CA ILE A 144 21.87 -12.41 23.27
C ILE A 144 21.32 -10.98 23.25
N PRO A 145 20.79 -10.48 22.12
CA PRO A 145 20.17 -9.15 22.07
C PRO A 145 19.10 -8.98 23.16
N GLY A 146 19.26 -7.96 24.00
CA GLY A 146 18.48 -7.78 25.24
C GLY A 146 19.22 -8.17 26.53
N THR A 147 20.46 -8.65 26.45
CA THR A 147 21.36 -8.86 27.60
C THR A 147 22.68 -8.09 27.43
N GLU A 148 23.25 -7.64 28.55
CA GLU A 148 24.42 -6.77 28.61
C GLU A 148 25.42 -7.23 29.71
N GLY A 149 26.56 -6.56 29.79
CA GLY A 149 27.65 -6.89 30.72
C GLY A 149 28.69 -7.82 30.08
N HIS A 150 29.88 -7.91 30.70
CA HIS A 150 31.01 -8.67 30.17
C HIS A 150 30.72 -10.17 30.06
N ASP A 151 29.97 -10.70 31.02
CA ASP A 151 29.61 -12.11 31.13
C ASP A 151 28.15 -12.34 30.69
N CYS A 152 27.55 -11.35 30.01
CA CYS A 152 26.11 -11.24 29.72
C CYS A 152 25.21 -11.28 30.97
N GLN A 153 25.75 -10.97 32.15
CA GLN A 153 25.09 -11.15 33.45
C GLN A 153 23.94 -10.16 33.71
N ILE A 154 23.83 -9.09 32.91
CA ILE A 154 22.80 -8.07 33.05
C ILE A 154 21.64 -8.40 32.09
N ASN A 155 20.47 -8.69 32.64
CA ASN A 155 19.19 -8.53 31.95
C ASN A 155 18.65 -7.16 32.39
N PRO A 156 18.68 -6.11 31.55
CA PRO A 156 18.04 -4.84 31.86
C PRO A 156 16.54 -5.06 32.08
N ASP A 157 15.93 -4.29 32.99
CA ASP A 157 14.47 -4.27 33.14
C ASP A 157 13.87 -3.63 31.88
N ASP A 158 13.33 -4.46 30.98
CA ASP A 158 12.74 -3.99 29.72
C ASP A 158 11.61 -2.98 30.00
N CYS A 159 10.82 -3.24 31.04
CA CYS A 159 9.71 -2.40 31.46
C CYS A 159 10.12 -1.03 32.00
N PHE A 160 11.40 -0.77 32.27
CA PHE A 160 11.88 0.53 32.72
C PHE A 160 11.74 1.64 31.66
N ASN A 161 11.70 1.29 30.36
CA ASN A 161 11.72 2.29 29.28
C ASN A 161 10.71 2.05 28.13
N VAL A 162 10.07 0.87 28.01
CA VAL A 162 8.95 0.73 27.05
C VAL A 162 7.70 1.47 27.52
N THR A 163 7.53 2.68 27.00
CA THR A 163 6.25 3.40 27.00
C THR A 163 5.15 2.63 26.26
N ALA A 164 5.51 1.62 25.45
CA ALA A 164 4.65 0.89 24.53
C ALA A 164 3.35 0.36 25.15
N CYS A 165 3.41 -0.39 26.25
CA CYS A 165 2.23 -0.99 26.89
C CYS A 165 1.16 0.07 27.28
N ASN A 166 1.60 1.26 27.67
CA ASN A 166 0.76 2.30 28.29
C ASN A 166 0.63 3.55 27.40
N THR A 167 0.78 3.40 26.08
CA THR A 167 0.56 4.51 25.12
C THR A 167 -0.91 4.83 24.87
N VAL A 168 -1.81 3.88 25.13
CA VAL A 168 -3.26 3.99 24.86
C VAL A 168 -4.10 3.46 26.03
N ASP A 169 -3.66 2.36 26.66
CA ASP A 169 -4.30 1.80 27.86
C ASP A 169 -3.59 2.25 29.14
N ASP A 170 -4.18 3.24 29.84
CA ASP A 170 -3.73 3.69 31.17
C ASP A 170 -3.70 2.56 32.23
N LYS A 171 -4.40 1.44 32.00
CA LYS A 171 -4.53 0.31 32.92
C LYS A 171 -3.56 -0.85 32.59
N ALA A 172 -2.84 -0.78 31.48
CA ALA A 172 -1.91 -1.83 31.10
C ALA A 172 -0.76 -1.93 32.12
N ASN A 173 -0.26 -3.14 32.30
CA ASN A 173 0.83 -3.42 33.22
C ASN A 173 1.92 -4.22 32.50
N CYS A 174 3.14 -3.68 32.46
CA CYS A 174 4.30 -4.38 31.91
C CYS A 174 4.83 -5.39 32.92
N THR A 175 5.23 -6.57 32.44
CA THR A 175 5.96 -7.57 33.21
C THR A 175 7.27 -7.90 32.51
N ASP A 176 8.37 -7.68 33.24
CA ASP A 176 9.73 -7.95 32.78
C ASP A 176 9.97 -9.46 32.60
N GLY A 177 10.93 -9.80 31.75
CA GLY A 177 11.23 -11.17 31.37
C GLY A 177 12.66 -11.32 30.85
N PHE A 178 12.93 -12.46 30.22
CA PHE A 178 14.28 -12.77 29.75
C PHE A 178 14.48 -12.21 28.33
N ALA A 179 15.27 -11.13 28.20
CA ALA A 179 15.47 -10.39 26.96
C ALA A 179 14.16 -10.07 26.19
N SER A 180 13.07 -9.90 26.93
CA SER A 180 11.71 -9.69 26.41
C SER A 180 10.72 -9.34 27.53
N PHE A 181 9.79 -8.44 27.25
CA PHE A 181 8.69 -8.07 28.17
C PHE A 181 7.32 -8.61 27.69
N THR A 182 6.37 -8.71 28.63
CA THR A 182 4.96 -9.02 28.35
C THR A 182 4.05 -7.94 28.93
N CYS A 183 3.23 -7.29 28.10
CA CYS A 183 2.15 -6.41 28.56
C CYS A 183 0.91 -7.24 28.94
N THR A 184 0.31 -6.97 30.11
CA THR A 184 -1.04 -7.43 30.45
C THR A 184 -2.02 -6.27 30.35
N CYS A 185 -2.98 -6.36 29.42
CA CYS A 185 -3.91 -5.27 29.11
C CYS A 185 -5.12 -5.21 30.05
N GLY A 186 -5.74 -4.03 30.12
CA GLY A 186 -7.05 -3.82 30.72
C GLY A 186 -8.19 -4.49 29.93
N PRO A 187 -9.42 -4.51 30.49
CA PRO A 187 -10.54 -5.26 29.91
C PRO A 187 -11.05 -4.72 28.57
N ASP A 188 -10.63 -3.51 28.20
CA ASP A 188 -11.08 -2.78 27.02
C ASP A 188 -10.06 -2.87 25.86
N TYR A 189 -8.89 -3.49 26.07
CA TYR A 189 -7.76 -3.50 25.12
C TYR A 189 -7.17 -4.91 24.90
N THR A 190 -6.44 -5.06 23.80
CA THR A 190 -5.80 -6.31 23.36
C THR A 190 -4.53 -6.01 22.55
N MET A 191 -3.91 -7.03 21.97
CA MET A 191 -2.59 -7.06 21.31
C MET A 191 -1.37 -6.98 22.24
N GLN A 192 -0.21 -7.37 21.72
CA GLN A 192 1.09 -7.47 22.41
C GLN A 192 1.49 -6.19 23.16
N TYR A 193 1.06 -5.02 22.69
CA TYR A 193 1.39 -3.71 23.28
C TYR A 193 0.17 -2.99 23.86
N CYS A 194 -0.96 -3.68 24.03
CA CYS A 194 -2.24 -3.09 24.46
C CYS A 194 -2.70 -1.91 23.58
N ASP A 195 -2.31 -1.94 22.30
CA ASP A 195 -2.44 -0.83 21.34
C ASP A 195 -3.75 -0.84 20.54
N LEU A 196 -4.66 -1.79 20.83
CA LEU A 196 -5.93 -1.96 20.09
C LEU A 196 -7.11 -2.19 21.04
N GLU A 197 -8.19 -1.43 20.85
CA GLU A 197 -9.45 -1.59 21.57
C GLU A 197 -10.15 -2.92 21.22
N LEU A 198 -10.61 -3.63 22.24
CA LEU A 198 -11.22 -4.97 22.13
C LEU A 198 -12.53 -4.97 21.32
N ILE A 199 -13.29 -3.87 21.35
CA ILE A 199 -14.51 -3.69 20.54
C ILE A 199 -14.15 -3.68 19.04
N ILE A 200 -13.13 -2.90 18.66
CA ILE A 200 -12.64 -2.82 17.28
C ILE A 200 -12.13 -4.20 16.83
N TYR A 201 -11.32 -4.87 17.66
CA TYR A 201 -10.83 -6.23 17.41
C TYR A 201 -11.98 -7.23 17.15
N ASN A 202 -13.01 -7.24 17.99
CA ASN A 202 -14.15 -8.15 17.83
C ASN A 202 -14.96 -7.86 16.56
N VAL A 203 -15.13 -6.59 16.17
CA VAL A 203 -15.78 -6.23 14.90
C VAL A 203 -14.97 -6.71 13.70
N LEU A 204 -13.64 -6.66 13.76
CA LEU A 204 -12.77 -7.15 12.69
C LEU A 204 -12.79 -8.67 12.54
N GLN A 205 -12.81 -9.40 13.66
CA GLN A 205 -13.00 -10.86 13.66
C GLN A 205 -14.36 -11.25 13.05
N LEU A 206 -15.40 -10.43 13.19
CA LEU A 206 -16.71 -10.62 12.53
C LEU A 206 -16.72 -10.25 11.03
N ILE A 207 -15.76 -9.44 10.55
CA ILE A 207 -15.66 -8.99 9.15
C ILE A 207 -14.65 -9.83 8.34
N GLY A 208 -13.61 -10.36 8.98
CA GLY A 208 -12.49 -11.05 8.31
C GLY A 208 -11.92 -12.27 9.04
N GLY A 209 -12.55 -12.75 10.13
CA GLY A 209 -12.11 -13.91 10.92
C GLY A 209 -12.29 -15.28 10.26
N GLY A 210 -12.10 -15.36 8.93
CA GLY A 210 -12.01 -16.61 8.16
C GLY A 210 -10.59 -16.92 7.66
N SER A 211 -9.75 -15.90 7.47
CA SER A 211 -8.42 -16.05 6.88
C SER A 211 -7.33 -16.39 7.91
N GLY A 212 -6.37 -17.22 7.53
CA GLY A 212 -5.32 -17.74 8.42
C GLY A 212 -4.23 -16.74 8.84
N ASN A 213 -4.25 -15.51 8.31
CA ASN A 213 -3.20 -14.49 8.50
C ASN A 213 -3.69 -13.32 9.38
N GLU A 214 -4.00 -13.60 10.64
CA GLU A 214 -4.40 -12.59 11.65
C GLU A 214 -3.41 -11.41 11.75
N VAL A 215 -2.12 -11.69 11.59
CA VAL A 215 -1.00 -10.71 11.60
C VAL A 215 -1.15 -9.63 10.51
N ASP A 216 -1.62 -9.99 9.31
CA ASP A 216 -1.74 -9.05 8.19
C ASP A 216 -2.92 -8.09 8.41
N LEU A 217 -4.02 -8.59 8.99
CA LEU A 217 -5.18 -7.78 9.39
C LEU A 217 -4.79 -6.75 10.47
N ILE A 218 -4.01 -7.17 11.47
CA ILE A 218 -3.48 -6.30 12.55
C ILE A 218 -2.57 -5.20 11.97
N ASN A 219 -1.67 -5.56 11.05
CA ASN A 219 -0.75 -4.60 10.43
C ASN A 219 -1.48 -3.58 9.55
N MET A 220 -2.47 -4.01 8.77
CA MET A 220 -3.36 -3.10 8.03
C MET A 220 -4.09 -2.15 9.00
N LEU A 221 -4.54 -2.64 10.15
CA LEU A 221 -5.25 -1.82 11.13
C LEU A 221 -4.39 -0.70 11.75
N ARG A 222 -3.14 -1.01 12.10
CA ARG A 222 -2.18 -0.02 12.61
C ARG A 222 -1.88 1.09 11.60
N ASP A 223 -1.99 0.81 10.30
CA ASP A 223 -1.86 1.81 9.24
C ASP A 223 -3.12 2.67 9.09
N LEU A 224 -4.33 2.08 9.19
CA LEU A 224 -5.61 2.80 9.19
C LEU A 224 -5.73 3.76 10.39
N LEU A 225 -5.37 3.31 11.60
CA LEU A 225 -5.39 4.14 12.81
C LEU A 225 -4.41 5.32 12.73
N LYS A 226 -3.30 5.17 11.99
CA LYS A 226 -2.34 6.25 11.71
C LYS A 226 -2.78 7.16 10.56
N ASN A 227 -3.53 6.64 9.60
CA ASN A 227 -3.93 7.32 8.37
C ASN A 227 -5.44 7.14 8.12
N PRO A 228 -6.33 7.84 8.85
CA PRO A 228 -7.79 7.65 8.74
C PRO A 228 -8.34 7.88 7.32
N SER A 229 -7.65 8.65 6.48
CA SER A 229 -7.97 8.81 5.05
C SER A 229 -8.01 7.47 4.28
N LYS A 230 -7.21 6.47 4.67
CA LYS A 230 -7.17 5.14 4.03
C LYS A 230 -8.44 4.31 4.27
N MET A 231 -9.30 4.72 5.20
CA MET A 231 -10.64 4.13 5.38
C MET A 231 -11.50 4.32 4.12
N LYS A 232 -11.35 5.45 3.41
CA LYS A 232 -12.09 5.77 2.18
C LYS A 232 -11.94 4.69 1.10
N ASP A 233 -10.74 4.11 0.99
CA ASP A 233 -10.40 3.08 0.01
C ASP A 233 -10.73 1.66 0.52
N LEU A 234 -10.67 1.44 1.84
CA LEU A 234 -10.98 0.15 2.46
C LEU A 234 -12.49 -0.16 2.47
N ILE A 235 -13.32 0.84 2.78
CA ILE A 235 -14.75 0.63 3.04
C ILE A 235 -15.50 0.01 1.86
N PRO A 236 -15.31 0.43 0.59
CA PRO A 236 -15.93 -0.26 -0.55
C PRO A 236 -15.51 -1.73 -0.65
N PHE A 237 -14.28 -2.09 -0.29
CA PHE A 237 -13.84 -3.49 -0.28
C PHE A 237 -14.52 -4.29 0.84
N VAL A 238 -14.62 -3.73 2.05
CA VAL A 238 -15.34 -4.34 3.20
C VAL A 238 -16.83 -4.50 2.93
N ILE A 239 -17.46 -3.49 2.32
CA ILE A 239 -18.85 -3.57 1.87
C ILE A 239 -18.99 -4.63 0.77
N GLY A 240 -18.04 -4.72 -0.16
CA GLY A 240 -18.01 -5.75 -1.22
C GLY A 240 -18.07 -7.18 -0.70
N LEU A 241 -17.46 -7.47 0.45
CA LEU A 241 -17.52 -8.79 1.12
C LEU A 241 -18.91 -9.14 1.68
N GLN A 242 -19.79 -8.15 1.87
CA GLN A 242 -21.13 -8.39 2.39
C GLN A 242 -22.08 -8.91 1.29
N SER A 243 -23.03 -9.76 1.70
CA SER A 243 -24.07 -10.28 0.80
C SER A 243 -24.91 -9.15 0.19
N LEU A 244 -25.45 -9.38 -1.00
CA LEU A 244 -26.30 -8.39 -1.68
C LEU A 244 -27.50 -7.96 -0.81
N GLU A 245 -28.07 -8.88 -0.03
CA GLU A 245 -29.14 -8.57 0.92
C GLU A 245 -28.65 -7.64 2.04
N ASN A 246 -27.50 -7.95 2.67
CA ASN A 246 -26.92 -7.11 3.72
C ASN A 246 -26.61 -5.71 3.18
N ARG A 247 -25.93 -5.60 2.03
CA ARG A 247 -25.59 -4.30 1.42
C ARG A 247 -26.84 -3.47 1.12
N THR A 248 -27.88 -4.09 0.55
CA THR A 248 -29.13 -3.40 0.22
C THR A 248 -29.82 -2.88 1.48
N ARG A 249 -29.81 -3.65 2.56
CA ARG A 249 -30.43 -3.31 3.86
C ARG A 249 -29.63 -2.34 4.74
N MET A 250 -28.41 -1.98 4.34
CA MET A 250 -27.56 -0.99 5.03
C MET A 250 -27.51 0.36 4.30
N SER A 251 -28.26 0.52 3.22
CA SER A 251 -28.29 1.72 2.37
C SER A 251 -29.73 2.23 2.24
N PHE A 252 -29.90 3.49 1.85
CA PHE A 252 -31.19 4.19 1.81
C PHE A 252 -32.26 3.43 1.02
N ASP A 253 -33.49 3.41 1.52
CA ASP A 253 -34.64 2.87 0.79
C ASP A 253 -35.29 3.95 -0.10
N VAL A 254 -36.17 3.51 -1.02
CA VAL A 254 -36.79 4.42 -2.00
C VAL A 254 -37.68 5.49 -1.33
N GLU A 255 -38.27 5.17 -0.19
CA GLU A 255 -39.17 6.07 0.56
C GLU A 255 -38.40 7.11 1.40
N ASP A 256 -37.13 6.85 1.74
CA ASP A 256 -36.26 7.82 2.43
C ASP A 256 -35.81 8.91 1.45
N MET A 257 -35.40 8.49 0.23
CA MET A 257 -34.79 9.39 -0.74
C MET A 257 -35.79 10.13 -1.63
N PHE A 258 -36.94 9.54 -2.00
CA PHE A 258 -37.92 10.17 -2.89
C PHE A 258 -39.16 10.71 -2.15
N LEU A 259 -39.35 12.03 -2.17
CA LEU A 259 -40.59 12.66 -1.70
C LEU A 259 -41.73 12.51 -2.70
N TRP A 260 -41.42 12.61 -3.99
CA TRP A 260 -42.30 12.25 -5.11
C TRP A 260 -41.52 12.20 -6.42
N ILE A 261 -42.06 11.46 -7.40
CA ILE A 261 -41.55 11.40 -8.78
C ILE A 261 -42.71 11.41 -9.79
N ALA A 262 -42.53 12.13 -10.90
CA ALA A 262 -43.53 12.35 -11.92
C ALA A 262 -42.92 12.43 -13.34
N TYR A 263 -43.64 11.95 -14.34
CA TYR A 263 -43.24 11.93 -15.75
C TYR A 263 -44.40 12.40 -16.64
N GLU A 264 -44.14 13.32 -17.56
CA GLU A 264 -45.16 14.07 -18.32
C GLU A 264 -46.28 14.63 -17.39
N GLU A 265 -45.87 15.28 -16.28
CA GLU A 265 -46.71 15.79 -15.17
C GLU A 265 -47.54 14.75 -14.40
N LYS A 266 -47.56 13.48 -14.81
CA LYS A 266 -48.25 12.40 -14.11
C LYS A 266 -47.35 11.81 -13.01
N THR A 267 -47.85 11.69 -11.79
CA THR A 267 -47.15 10.97 -10.71
C THR A 267 -46.94 9.49 -11.06
N LEU A 268 -45.78 8.97 -10.64
CA LEU A 268 -45.39 7.57 -10.79
C LEU A 268 -45.50 6.81 -9.47
N ASP A 269 -45.54 5.48 -9.55
CA ASP A 269 -45.55 4.56 -8.42
C ASP A 269 -44.11 4.13 -8.12
N MET A 270 -43.52 4.68 -7.06
CA MET A 270 -42.11 4.46 -6.70
C MET A 270 -41.76 2.98 -6.51
N SER A 271 -42.73 2.15 -6.13
CA SER A 271 -42.55 0.70 -5.96
C SER A 271 -42.57 -0.13 -7.26
N LYS A 272 -42.89 0.49 -8.41
CA LYS A 272 -43.12 -0.22 -9.70
C LYS A 272 -42.53 0.47 -10.94
N ASP A 273 -42.28 1.77 -10.87
CA ASP A 273 -41.74 2.58 -11.99
C ASP A 273 -40.24 2.86 -11.85
N LEU A 274 -39.67 2.63 -10.66
CA LEU A 274 -38.24 2.60 -10.38
C LEU A 274 -37.77 1.16 -10.18
N VAL A 275 -36.57 0.83 -10.67
CA VAL A 275 -35.87 -0.40 -10.31
C VAL A 275 -34.75 -0.04 -9.34
N ALA A 276 -34.83 -0.59 -8.12
CA ALA A 276 -33.75 -0.52 -7.14
C ALA A 276 -32.68 -1.58 -7.45
N TRP A 277 -31.41 -1.20 -7.33
CA TRP A 277 -30.26 -2.10 -7.45
C TRP A 277 -29.11 -1.55 -6.60
N ASN A 278 -28.18 -2.41 -6.17
CA ASN A 278 -27.14 -2.05 -5.21
C ASN A 278 -25.75 -2.11 -5.86
N ASP A 279 -25.07 -0.97 -5.89
CA ASP A 279 -23.66 -0.85 -6.28
C ASP A 279 -22.76 -0.88 -5.03
N VAL A 280 -21.53 -1.39 -5.16
CA VAL A 280 -20.61 -1.54 -4.02
C VAL A 280 -20.04 -0.19 -3.54
N VAL A 281 -19.98 0.81 -4.42
CA VAL A 281 -19.41 2.14 -4.15
C VAL A 281 -20.51 3.19 -3.93
N LEU A 282 -21.61 3.13 -4.69
CA LEU A 282 -22.73 4.08 -4.59
C LEU A 282 -23.84 3.64 -3.60
N GLY A 283 -23.91 2.36 -3.23
CA GLY A 283 -25.04 1.82 -2.47
C GLY A 283 -26.31 1.65 -3.31
N ASN A 284 -27.48 1.85 -2.70
CA ASN A 284 -28.76 1.68 -3.37
C ASN A 284 -29.00 2.78 -4.42
N CYS A 285 -29.05 2.36 -5.69
CA CYS A 285 -29.35 3.19 -6.84
C CYS A 285 -30.75 2.86 -7.39
N PHE A 286 -31.45 3.89 -7.89
CA PHE A 286 -32.84 3.76 -8.34
C PHE A 286 -33.00 4.27 -9.77
N THR A 287 -33.21 3.35 -10.72
CA THR A 287 -33.25 3.68 -12.15
C THR A 287 -34.70 3.66 -12.68
N PHE A 288 -35.14 4.81 -13.20
CA PHE A 288 -36.38 4.93 -13.97
C PHE A 288 -36.22 4.32 -15.38
N ASN A 289 -37.24 3.63 -15.88
CA ASN A 289 -37.29 3.08 -17.25
C ASN A 289 -36.16 2.05 -17.57
N HIS A 290 -35.64 1.36 -16.54
CA HIS A 290 -34.57 0.35 -16.62
C HIS A 290 -34.94 -0.88 -17.46
N PHE A 291 -33.98 -1.52 -18.16
CA PHE A 291 -34.25 -2.67 -19.06
C PHE A 291 -35.02 -3.83 -18.42
N ASN A 292 -34.81 -4.09 -17.12
CA ASN A 292 -35.47 -5.17 -16.40
C ASN A 292 -36.99 -4.91 -16.19
N ASN A 293 -37.44 -3.66 -16.27
CA ASN A 293 -38.86 -3.30 -16.16
C ASN A 293 -39.58 -3.42 -17.52
N THR A 294 -39.70 -4.65 -18.02
CA THR A 294 -40.27 -4.92 -19.35
C THR A 294 -41.77 -4.62 -19.46
N GLU A 295 -42.48 -4.43 -18.34
CA GLU A 295 -43.91 -4.10 -18.33
C GLU A 295 -44.20 -2.62 -18.64
N ARG A 296 -43.24 -1.71 -18.38
CA ARG A 296 -43.48 -0.26 -18.39
C ARG A 296 -42.37 0.53 -19.11
N ALA A 297 -42.32 0.39 -20.44
CA ALA A 297 -41.50 1.26 -21.28
C ALA A 297 -42.12 2.68 -21.37
N TYR A 298 -41.46 3.67 -20.76
CA TYR A 298 -41.88 5.06 -20.81
C TYR A 298 -41.37 5.77 -22.07
N LEU A 299 -42.30 6.40 -22.80
CA LEU A 299 -42.05 7.10 -24.05
C LEU A 299 -42.57 8.54 -23.98
N MET A 300 -41.71 9.48 -24.35
CA MET A 300 -41.93 10.93 -24.27
C MET A 300 -42.75 11.43 -25.46
N ARG A 301 -43.79 12.23 -25.20
CA ARG A 301 -44.72 12.77 -26.22
C ARG A 301 -44.48 14.25 -26.50
N SER A 302 -43.93 14.97 -25.53
CA SER A 302 -43.71 16.41 -25.57
C SER A 302 -42.27 16.79 -25.22
N ALA A 303 -41.79 17.94 -25.71
CA ALA A 303 -40.45 18.44 -25.43
C ALA A 303 -40.47 19.49 -24.32
N GLY A 304 -39.32 19.69 -23.66
CA GLY A 304 -39.13 20.68 -22.61
C GLY A 304 -39.78 20.29 -21.27
N ALA A 305 -39.96 21.30 -20.41
CA ALA A 305 -40.18 21.09 -18.97
C ALA A 305 -41.48 20.35 -18.60
N GLN A 306 -42.42 20.20 -19.52
CA GLN A 306 -43.68 19.47 -19.26
C GLN A 306 -43.62 18.00 -19.73
N GLY A 307 -42.69 17.64 -20.61
CA GLY A 307 -42.49 16.26 -21.08
C GLY A 307 -41.39 15.49 -20.34
N GLY A 308 -40.71 16.13 -19.40
CA GLY A 308 -39.60 15.56 -18.64
C GLY A 308 -39.98 14.65 -17.48
N LEU A 309 -38.97 14.06 -16.87
CA LEU A 309 -39.01 13.44 -15.55
C LEU A 309 -38.69 14.51 -14.49
N LYS A 310 -39.53 14.62 -13.47
CA LYS A 310 -39.30 15.47 -12.29
C LYS A 310 -39.33 14.59 -11.04
N ALA A 311 -38.35 14.75 -10.15
CA ALA A 311 -38.32 14.12 -8.84
C ALA A 311 -38.01 15.18 -7.77
N ALA A 312 -38.74 15.17 -6.67
CA ALA A 312 -38.29 15.81 -5.43
C ALA A 312 -37.65 14.75 -4.55
N LEU A 313 -36.42 15.02 -4.13
CA LEU A 313 -35.58 14.11 -3.38
C LEU A 313 -35.21 14.73 -2.03
N LYS A 314 -34.93 13.89 -1.04
CA LYS A 314 -34.41 14.27 0.27
C LYS A 314 -33.01 13.68 0.45
N LEU A 315 -32.11 14.43 1.07
CA LEU A 315 -30.72 14.04 1.28
C LEU A 315 -30.46 13.31 2.61
N ASN A 316 -31.16 13.66 3.70
CA ASN A 316 -30.84 13.22 5.07
C ASN A 316 -29.35 13.39 5.42
N SER A 317 -28.81 14.62 5.30
CA SER A 317 -27.39 14.89 5.53
C SER A 317 -26.91 14.64 6.97
N GLU A 318 -27.83 14.54 7.94
CA GLU A 318 -27.53 14.10 9.31
C GLU A 318 -27.15 12.61 9.41
N GLU A 319 -27.56 11.79 8.44
CA GLU A 319 -27.25 10.35 8.37
C GLU A 319 -25.96 10.07 7.57
N TYR A 320 -25.27 11.12 7.09
CA TYR A 320 -24.11 10.96 6.22
C TYR A 320 -22.88 10.49 6.98
N VAL A 321 -22.16 9.58 6.32
CA VAL A 321 -20.89 9.04 6.78
C VAL A 321 -19.86 10.20 6.89
N PRO A 322 -19.25 10.47 8.07
CA PRO A 322 -18.55 11.75 8.33
C PRO A 322 -17.33 12.11 7.46
N TRP A 323 -16.82 11.17 6.67
CA TRP A 323 -15.71 11.38 5.72
C TRP A 323 -16.16 11.55 4.26
N THR A 324 -17.46 11.76 4.01
CA THR A 324 -17.98 12.09 2.68
C THR A 324 -17.82 13.58 2.36
N GLU A 325 -17.27 13.89 1.18
CA GLU A 325 -16.84 15.25 0.82
C GLU A 325 -17.94 16.11 0.17
N THR A 326 -19.08 15.51 -0.24
CA THR A 326 -20.12 16.20 -1.01
C THR A 326 -21.53 15.74 -0.64
N THR A 327 -22.37 16.64 -0.15
CA THR A 327 -23.82 16.45 0.04
C THR A 327 -24.58 16.76 -1.26
N ALA A 328 -24.77 15.76 -2.12
CA ALA A 328 -25.49 15.91 -3.39
C ALA A 328 -26.03 14.56 -3.90
N ILE A 329 -27.20 14.55 -4.54
CA ILE A 329 -27.71 13.36 -5.23
C ILE A 329 -27.03 13.25 -6.60
N MET A 330 -26.34 12.13 -6.86
CA MET A 330 -25.66 11.87 -8.13
C MET A 330 -26.67 11.39 -9.17
N THR A 331 -26.95 12.22 -10.18
CA THR A 331 -27.87 11.85 -11.28
C THR A 331 -27.08 11.37 -12.50
N PHE A 332 -27.35 10.14 -12.95
CA PHE A 332 -26.76 9.56 -14.16
C PHE A 332 -27.79 9.56 -15.31
N ILE A 333 -27.34 9.76 -16.55
CA ILE A 333 -28.19 9.67 -17.74
C ILE A 333 -27.52 8.71 -18.74
N HIS A 334 -28.16 7.57 -18.97
CA HIS A 334 -27.61 6.45 -19.73
C HIS A 334 -28.69 5.80 -20.61
N PRO A 335 -28.31 5.01 -21.64
CA PRO A 335 -29.23 4.16 -22.38
C PRO A 335 -29.89 3.13 -21.45
N ASN A 336 -31.17 2.84 -21.67
CA ASN A 336 -31.93 1.98 -20.77
C ASN A 336 -31.42 0.52 -20.69
N THR A 337 -30.59 0.08 -21.65
CA THR A 337 -29.95 -1.23 -21.70
C THR A 337 -28.53 -1.27 -21.12
N GLU A 338 -27.97 -0.14 -20.70
CA GLU A 338 -26.57 0.00 -20.25
C GLU A 338 -26.51 0.14 -18.73
N THR A 339 -25.59 -0.59 -18.09
CA THR A 339 -25.27 -0.46 -16.65
C THR A 339 -24.37 0.75 -16.42
N ILE A 340 -24.61 1.52 -15.35
CA ILE A 340 -23.73 2.63 -14.94
C ILE A 340 -22.71 2.18 -13.90
N PHE A 341 -21.65 2.98 -13.73
CA PHE A 341 -20.59 2.77 -12.75
C PHE A 341 -20.41 4.04 -11.91
N SER A 342 -19.77 3.95 -10.74
CA SER A 342 -19.53 5.10 -9.85
C SER A 342 -18.76 6.26 -10.49
N GLU A 343 -17.93 5.94 -11.47
CA GLU A 343 -17.05 6.82 -12.24
C GLU A 343 -17.67 7.27 -13.58
N SER A 344 -18.90 6.82 -13.90
CA SER A 344 -19.63 7.27 -15.09
C SER A 344 -19.95 8.78 -15.04
N PRO A 345 -20.15 9.45 -16.19
CA PRO A 345 -20.53 10.86 -16.24
C PRO A 345 -21.80 11.16 -15.43
N ARG A 346 -21.65 11.94 -14.35
CA ARG A 346 -22.69 12.21 -13.36
C ARG A 346 -22.95 13.69 -13.17
N TYR A 347 -24.21 14.03 -12.92
CA TYR A 347 -24.69 15.38 -12.70
C TYR A 347 -25.13 15.47 -11.23
N ASN A 348 -24.31 16.12 -10.41
CA ASN A 348 -24.61 16.32 -9.00
C ASN A 348 -25.78 17.30 -8.86
N ALA A 349 -26.84 16.90 -8.17
CA ALA A 349 -27.93 17.77 -7.78
C ALA A 349 -27.70 18.28 -6.35
N GLU A 350 -27.66 19.60 -6.19
CA GLU A 350 -27.31 20.27 -4.93
C GLU A 350 -28.55 20.46 -4.01
N PRO A 351 -28.38 20.44 -2.67
CA PRO A 351 -29.42 20.80 -1.70
C PRO A 351 -30.00 22.20 -1.91
N ALA A 352 -31.23 22.41 -1.47
CA ALA A 352 -31.96 23.67 -1.55
C ALA A 352 -32.05 24.28 -2.99
N ALA A 353 -31.91 23.44 -4.02
CA ALA A 353 -31.95 23.88 -5.42
C ALA A 353 -32.72 22.93 -6.35
N MET A 354 -33.16 23.50 -7.47
CA MET A 354 -33.69 22.76 -8.63
C MET A 354 -32.56 22.56 -9.66
N THR A 355 -32.13 21.32 -9.82
CA THR A 355 -31.16 20.93 -10.86
C THR A 355 -31.91 20.47 -12.09
N THR A 356 -31.89 21.30 -13.13
CA THR A 356 -32.50 20.99 -14.43
C THR A 356 -31.44 20.47 -15.38
N ILE A 357 -31.61 19.27 -15.91
CA ILE A 357 -30.71 18.63 -16.88
C ILE A 357 -31.44 18.57 -18.23
N GLN A 358 -30.80 19.10 -19.27
CA GLN A 358 -31.29 19.02 -20.66
C GLN A 358 -30.48 17.97 -21.40
N SER A 359 -31.09 16.85 -21.80
CA SER A 359 -30.42 15.75 -22.48
C SER A 359 -30.81 15.62 -23.95
N LEU A 360 -29.85 15.23 -24.80
CA LEU A 360 -30.03 15.02 -26.25
C LEU A 360 -29.36 13.69 -26.64
N GLU A 361 -30.14 12.76 -27.20
CA GLU A 361 -29.61 11.48 -27.64
C GLU A 361 -28.91 11.58 -29.01
N SER A 362 -27.71 11.02 -29.10
CA SER A 362 -26.97 10.78 -30.34
C SER A 362 -26.64 9.29 -30.47
N ARG A 363 -27.12 8.65 -31.54
CA ARG A 363 -26.91 7.22 -31.81
C ARG A 363 -25.83 7.02 -32.86
N TYR A 364 -24.94 6.07 -32.62
CA TYR A 364 -23.88 5.67 -33.53
C TYR A 364 -24.09 4.22 -33.99
N LYS A 365 -23.98 3.97 -35.30
CA LYS A 365 -24.03 2.63 -35.90
C LYS A 365 -22.80 2.40 -36.79
N ARG A 366 -21.96 1.43 -36.43
CA ARG A 366 -20.69 1.07 -37.07
C ARG A 366 -20.80 -0.25 -37.85
N LEU A 367 -20.00 -0.40 -38.90
CA LEU A 367 -19.99 -1.60 -39.74
C LEU A 367 -18.97 -2.62 -39.24
N GLY A 368 -19.45 -3.68 -38.61
CA GLY A 368 -18.61 -4.80 -38.15
C GLY A 368 -18.11 -5.74 -39.25
N GLY A 369 -17.12 -6.56 -38.92
CA GLY A 369 -16.58 -7.62 -39.77
C GLY A 369 -15.58 -7.09 -40.78
N ARG A 370 -15.94 -7.08 -42.08
CA ARG A 370 -15.02 -6.69 -43.17
C ARG A 370 -14.71 -5.19 -43.25
N TYR A 371 -15.43 -4.36 -42.50
CA TYR A 371 -15.26 -2.91 -42.50
C TYR A 371 -14.57 -2.39 -41.22
N GLY A 372 -14.69 -3.10 -40.09
CA GLY A 372 -14.08 -2.75 -38.81
C GLY A 372 -14.34 -3.79 -37.72
N LYS A 373 -13.59 -3.71 -36.61
CA LYS A 373 -13.79 -4.53 -35.40
C LYS A 373 -14.75 -3.77 -34.46
N CYS A 374 -15.98 -4.26 -34.36
CA CYS A 374 -16.95 -3.81 -33.35
C CYS A 374 -17.74 -4.99 -32.81
N VAL A 375 -18.26 -4.86 -31.59
CA VAL A 375 -18.99 -5.91 -30.87
C VAL A 375 -20.50 -5.69 -30.93
N LYS A 376 -21.28 -6.74 -31.19
CA LYS A 376 -22.76 -6.72 -31.20
C LYS A 376 -23.39 -7.33 -29.95
N SER A 377 -22.68 -8.21 -29.27
CA SER A 377 -23.14 -8.93 -28.08
C SER A 377 -21.95 -9.20 -27.17
N SER A 378 -22.17 -9.18 -25.85
CA SER A 378 -21.20 -9.61 -24.84
C SER A 378 -20.69 -11.04 -25.07
N SER A 379 -21.41 -11.87 -25.82
CA SER A 379 -20.96 -13.20 -26.25
C SER A 379 -19.86 -13.22 -27.34
N GLU A 380 -19.50 -12.07 -27.92
CA GLU A 380 -18.41 -11.94 -28.91
C GLU A 380 -17.05 -11.59 -28.26
N VAL A 381 -17.01 -11.34 -26.93
CA VAL A 381 -15.78 -11.14 -26.15
C VAL A 381 -15.54 -12.30 -25.18
N ALA A 382 -14.31 -12.43 -24.66
CA ALA A 382 -13.91 -13.56 -23.82
C ALA A 382 -14.58 -13.57 -22.44
N SER A 383 -14.79 -12.39 -21.85
CA SER A 383 -15.39 -12.19 -20.53
C SER A 383 -16.24 -10.91 -20.51
N TYR A 384 -17.37 -10.97 -19.83
CA TYR A 384 -18.24 -9.82 -19.57
C TYR A 384 -19.16 -10.15 -18.37
N TYR A 385 -18.96 -9.46 -17.25
CA TYR A 385 -19.62 -9.79 -15.97
C TYR A 385 -20.78 -8.86 -15.58
N TYR A 386 -21.14 -7.93 -16.46
CA TYR A 386 -22.24 -6.98 -16.26
C TYR A 386 -23.52 -7.43 -16.99
N GLU A 387 -24.67 -6.98 -16.50
CA GLU A 387 -25.95 -7.18 -17.19
C GLU A 387 -26.12 -6.23 -18.40
N GLY A 388 -27.22 -6.39 -19.14
CA GLY A 388 -27.60 -5.48 -20.21
C GLY A 388 -26.81 -5.65 -21.52
N SER A 389 -26.66 -4.55 -22.27
CA SER A 389 -25.91 -4.49 -23.53
C SER A 389 -24.41 -4.32 -23.30
N TYR A 390 -23.60 -4.88 -24.20
CA TYR A 390 -22.13 -4.75 -24.15
C TYR A 390 -21.67 -3.28 -24.20
N THR A 391 -20.84 -2.88 -23.24
CA THR A 391 -20.12 -1.61 -23.20
C THR A 391 -18.61 -1.83 -23.22
N THR A 392 -17.85 -0.83 -23.67
CA THR A 392 -16.38 -0.85 -23.56
C THR A 392 -15.91 -0.92 -22.12
N ASP A 393 -16.58 -0.18 -21.24
CA ASP A 393 -16.12 0.07 -19.89
C ASP A 393 -16.41 -1.15 -18.99
N GLY A 394 -17.56 -1.80 -19.20
CA GLY A 394 -17.88 -3.10 -18.61
C GLY A 394 -16.95 -4.22 -19.10
N CYS A 395 -16.51 -4.17 -20.36
CA CYS A 395 -15.49 -5.08 -20.89
C CYS A 395 -14.13 -4.86 -20.22
N LEU A 396 -13.66 -3.60 -20.11
CA LEU A 396 -12.39 -3.28 -19.46
C LEU A 396 -12.39 -3.71 -17.98
N ARG A 397 -13.48 -3.47 -17.24
CA ARG A 397 -13.62 -3.95 -15.85
C ARG A 397 -13.71 -5.48 -15.74
N SER A 398 -14.28 -6.16 -16.73
CA SER A 398 -14.28 -7.64 -16.79
C SER A 398 -12.87 -8.18 -17.05
N CYS A 399 -12.08 -7.53 -17.92
CA CYS A 399 -10.67 -7.88 -18.13
C CYS A 399 -9.80 -7.59 -16.90
N TYR A 400 -10.07 -6.50 -16.17
CA TYR A 400 -9.46 -6.24 -14.86
C TYR A 400 -9.69 -7.41 -13.89
N GLN A 401 -10.93 -7.88 -13.76
CA GLN A 401 -11.24 -9.04 -12.91
C GLN A 401 -10.49 -10.31 -13.35
N ASP A 402 -10.36 -10.55 -14.66
CA ASP A 402 -9.58 -11.69 -15.16
C ASP A 402 -8.08 -11.58 -14.84
N GLU A 403 -7.50 -10.38 -14.86
CA GLU A 403 -6.08 -10.14 -14.53
C GLU A 403 -5.82 -10.12 -13.02
N VAL A 404 -6.79 -9.70 -12.20
CA VAL A 404 -6.76 -9.90 -10.73
C VAL A 404 -6.81 -11.40 -10.43
N LYS A 405 -7.75 -12.15 -11.02
CA LYS A 405 -7.86 -13.60 -10.83
C LYS A 405 -6.58 -14.35 -11.23
N LYS A 406 -5.95 -13.98 -12.35
CA LYS A 406 -4.66 -14.59 -12.80
C LYS A 406 -3.47 -14.29 -11.87
N ALA A 407 -3.57 -13.29 -11.01
CA ALA A 407 -2.47 -12.84 -10.15
C ALA A 407 -2.68 -13.18 -8.66
N CYS A 408 -3.93 -13.26 -8.21
CA CYS A 408 -4.31 -13.40 -6.81
C CYS A 408 -5.20 -14.64 -6.53
N ASP A 409 -5.54 -15.45 -7.55
CA ASP A 409 -6.46 -16.61 -7.49
C ASP A 409 -7.87 -16.29 -6.91
N CYS A 410 -8.25 -15.02 -6.90
CA CYS A 410 -9.52 -14.48 -6.41
C CYS A 410 -9.99 -13.29 -7.28
N MET A 411 -11.27 -12.90 -7.18
CA MET A 411 -11.84 -11.73 -7.85
C MET A 411 -12.19 -10.61 -6.86
N ASP A 412 -11.95 -9.37 -7.28
CA ASP A 412 -12.11 -8.15 -6.47
C ASP A 412 -13.58 -7.94 -6.07
N SER A 413 -13.84 -7.81 -4.76
CA SER A 413 -15.19 -7.68 -4.19
C SER A 413 -15.95 -6.42 -4.65
N ARG A 414 -15.25 -5.44 -5.21
CA ARG A 414 -15.79 -4.13 -5.64
C ARG A 414 -16.54 -4.17 -6.98
N TYR A 415 -16.38 -5.22 -7.79
CA TYR A 415 -17.02 -5.33 -9.12
C TYR A 415 -17.72 -6.69 -9.32
N PRO A 416 -18.77 -6.76 -10.16
CA PRO A 416 -19.43 -8.03 -10.50
C PRO A 416 -18.48 -9.11 -11.01
N MET A 417 -18.80 -10.36 -10.65
CA MET A 417 -18.03 -11.57 -10.97
C MET A 417 -18.98 -12.76 -11.16
N PRO A 418 -18.55 -13.86 -11.80
CA PRO A 418 -19.37 -15.07 -11.93
C PRO A 418 -19.67 -15.71 -10.55
N PRO A 419 -20.88 -16.23 -10.29
CA PRO A 419 -21.31 -16.74 -8.98
C PRO A 419 -20.70 -18.11 -8.58
N ALA A 420 -19.65 -18.55 -9.28
CA ALA A 420 -18.91 -19.79 -9.01
C ALA A 420 -17.43 -19.53 -8.66
N GLU A 421 -17.03 -18.26 -8.57
CA GLU A 421 -15.65 -17.83 -8.36
C GLU A 421 -15.39 -17.39 -6.90
N THR A 422 -14.13 -17.38 -6.50
CA THR A 422 -13.67 -16.94 -5.18
C THR A 422 -13.58 -15.42 -5.10
N VAL A 423 -14.20 -14.82 -4.08
CA VAL A 423 -14.04 -13.40 -3.73
C VAL A 423 -12.71 -13.22 -3.00
N CYS A 424 -11.95 -12.17 -3.32
CA CYS A 424 -10.74 -11.80 -2.56
C CYS A 424 -11.11 -11.34 -1.14
N GLU A 425 -10.47 -11.88 -0.11
CA GLU A 425 -10.67 -11.47 1.29
C GLU A 425 -9.75 -10.30 1.67
N LEU A 426 -9.88 -9.79 2.91
CA LEU A 426 -9.11 -8.64 3.38
C LEU A 426 -7.58 -8.78 3.25
N PRO A 427 -6.94 -9.94 3.51
CA PRO A 427 -5.50 -10.09 3.30
C PRO A 427 -5.08 -9.99 1.83
N ASP A 428 -5.92 -10.49 0.91
CA ASP A 428 -5.66 -10.48 -0.54
C ASP A 428 -5.68 -9.07 -1.14
N ARG A 429 -6.25 -8.08 -0.41
CA ARG A 429 -6.27 -6.67 -0.79
C ARG A 429 -4.90 -6.16 -1.24
N ASN A 430 -3.82 -6.57 -0.57
CA ASN A 430 -2.46 -6.16 -0.94
C ASN A 430 -2.10 -6.60 -2.38
N CYS A 431 -2.55 -7.80 -2.81
CA CYS A 431 -2.39 -8.27 -4.18
C CYS A 431 -3.24 -7.42 -5.15
N VAL A 432 -4.53 -7.23 -4.85
CA VAL A 432 -5.47 -6.42 -5.65
C VAL A 432 -4.98 -4.98 -5.83
N ASP A 433 -4.42 -4.35 -4.79
CA ASP A 433 -3.86 -3.00 -4.85
C ASP A 433 -2.60 -2.96 -5.75
N THR A 434 -1.75 -4.00 -5.80
CA THR A 434 -0.64 -4.04 -6.78
C THR A 434 -1.10 -4.16 -8.25
N ILE A 435 -2.25 -4.82 -8.49
CA ILE A 435 -2.84 -4.90 -9.84
C ILE A 435 -3.47 -3.57 -10.22
N THR A 436 -4.18 -2.93 -9.29
CA THR A 436 -4.75 -1.58 -9.44
C THR A 436 -3.67 -0.53 -9.70
N ALA A 437 -2.50 -0.65 -9.05
CA ALA A 437 -1.35 0.25 -9.23
C ALA A 437 -0.69 0.19 -10.63
N LYS A 438 -1.06 -0.76 -11.50
CA LYS A 438 -0.61 -0.81 -12.91
C LYS A 438 -1.23 0.30 -13.77
N GLY A 439 -2.24 1.02 -13.28
CA GLY A 439 -2.91 2.11 -13.99
C GLY A 439 -3.98 1.64 -14.98
N ASP A 440 -4.23 2.43 -16.02
CA ASP A 440 -5.38 2.24 -16.92
C ASP A 440 -5.34 0.90 -17.70
N VAL A 441 -6.38 0.10 -17.47
CA VAL A 441 -6.65 -1.20 -18.08
C VAL A 441 -6.74 -1.12 -19.61
N SER A 442 -7.13 0.04 -20.17
CA SER A 442 -7.18 0.26 -21.62
C SER A 442 -5.81 0.13 -22.31
N THR A 443 -4.72 0.23 -21.53
CA THR A 443 -3.34 0.11 -22.01
C THR A 443 -2.79 -1.32 -21.93
N TRP A 444 -3.49 -2.26 -21.28
CA TRP A 444 -2.99 -3.60 -20.99
C TRP A 444 -3.13 -4.51 -22.23
N ALA A 445 -2.02 -5.10 -22.67
CA ALA A 445 -1.96 -5.90 -23.90
C ALA A 445 -2.89 -7.13 -23.93
N ASN A 446 -3.38 -7.59 -22.77
CA ASN A 446 -4.33 -8.69 -22.65
C ASN A 446 -5.80 -8.26 -22.86
N CYS A 447 -6.10 -6.96 -22.78
CA CYS A 447 -7.48 -6.43 -22.72
C CYS A 447 -7.97 -5.86 -24.05
N GLU A 448 -8.25 -6.74 -25.02
CA GLU A 448 -8.89 -6.34 -26.28
C GLU A 448 -10.40 -6.07 -26.11
N CYS A 449 -10.79 -4.83 -25.81
CA CYS A 449 -12.19 -4.38 -25.73
C CYS A 449 -12.56 -3.44 -26.91
N PRO A 450 -13.12 -3.93 -28.03
CA PRO A 450 -13.52 -3.09 -29.16
C PRO A 450 -14.77 -2.26 -28.85
N LEU A 451 -15.00 -1.20 -29.62
CA LEU A 451 -16.24 -0.41 -29.51
C LEU A 451 -17.48 -1.26 -29.86
N PRO A 452 -18.64 -1.01 -29.22
CA PRO A 452 -19.92 -1.57 -29.68
C PRO A 452 -20.24 -1.17 -31.12
N CYS A 453 -20.93 -2.04 -31.86
CA CYS A 453 -21.41 -1.76 -33.21
C CYS A 453 -22.58 -0.78 -33.22
N GLU A 454 -23.42 -0.78 -32.19
CA GLU A 454 -24.45 0.24 -32.00
C GLU A 454 -24.36 0.78 -30.57
N ASN A 455 -24.30 2.10 -30.39
CA ASN A 455 -24.38 2.71 -29.07
C ASN A 455 -25.09 4.08 -29.11
N SER A 456 -25.80 4.38 -28.03
CA SER A 456 -26.36 5.71 -27.78
C SER A 456 -25.45 6.48 -26.82
N GLN A 457 -25.37 7.79 -27.00
CA GLN A 457 -24.72 8.71 -26.06
C GLN A 457 -25.67 9.88 -25.79
N PHE A 458 -25.66 10.39 -24.56
CA PHE A 458 -26.47 11.54 -24.16
C PHE A 458 -25.56 12.75 -23.97
N ASP A 459 -25.72 13.74 -24.85
CA ASP A 459 -25.15 15.08 -24.69
C ASP A 459 -26.07 15.85 -23.73
N CYS A 460 -25.53 16.29 -22.59
CA CYS A 460 -26.31 16.81 -21.48
C CYS A 460 -25.73 18.13 -20.95
N SER A 461 -26.53 19.19 -21.00
CA SER A 461 -26.23 20.46 -20.34
C SER A 461 -27.15 20.63 -19.12
N TYR A 462 -26.60 20.94 -17.95
CA TYR A 462 -27.37 21.16 -16.73
C TYR A 462 -27.29 22.60 -16.23
N THR A 463 -28.32 23.02 -15.50
CA THR A 463 -28.44 24.34 -14.87
C THR A 463 -29.05 24.18 -13.49
N VAL A 464 -28.38 24.72 -12.46
CA VAL A 464 -28.87 24.76 -11.08
C VAL A 464 -29.56 26.10 -10.83
N ALA A 465 -30.76 26.06 -10.24
CA ALA A 465 -31.50 27.24 -9.80
C ALA A 465 -31.86 27.09 -8.32
N PRO A 466 -31.31 27.92 -7.39
CA PRO A 466 -31.62 27.80 -5.97
C PRO A 466 -33.10 28.14 -5.72
N PHE A 467 -33.71 27.50 -4.71
CA PHE A 467 -35.10 27.79 -4.37
C PHE A 467 -35.25 29.23 -3.87
N VAL A 468 -36.19 29.97 -4.47
CA VAL A 468 -36.49 31.34 -4.05
C VAL A 468 -37.17 31.28 -2.68
N ARG A 469 -36.42 31.59 -1.61
CA ARG A 469 -36.95 31.68 -0.24
C ARG A 469 -38.26 32.45 -0.22
N ASN A 470 -39.32 31.80 0.25
CA ASN A 470 -40.68 32.31 0.10
C ASN A 470 -40.94 33.44 1.09
N ARG A 471 -40.58 34.68 0.70
CA ARG A 471 -40.74 35.91 1.50
C ARG A 471 -42.17 36.14 2.01
N ASN A 472 -43.18 35.45 1.45
CA ASN A 472 -44.55 35.50 1.93
C ASN A 472 -44.79 34.76 3.25
N LYS A 473 -43.95 33.77 3.64
CA LYS A 473 -43.95 33.23 5.02
C LYS A 473 -43.74 34.36 6.04
N CYS A 474 -42.81 35.29 5.77
CA CYS A 474 -42.61 36.42 6.68
C CYS A 474 -43.78 37.41 6.76
N ASN A 475 -44.80 37.30 5.89
CA ASN A 475 -46.03 38.08 6.00
C ASN A 475 -47.07 37.46 6.96
N THR A 476 -46.89 36.22 7.42
CA THR A 476 -47.77 35.62 8.45
C THR A 476 -47.36 35.95 9.88
N TYR A 477 -46.14 36.46 10.10
CA TYR A 477 -45.69 36.94 11.42
C TYR A 477 -46.15 38.37 11.71
N THR A 478 -46.50 38.62 12.97
CA THR A 478 -46.90 39.94 13.46
C THR A 478 -45.76 40.96 13.34
N ALA A 479 -46.08 42.25 13.43
CA ALA A 479 -45.09 43.32 13.35
C ALA A 479 -44.02 43.22 14.46
N GLU A 480 -44.39 42.74 15.64
CA GLU A 480 -43.51 42.58 16.80
C GLU A 480 -42.56 41.39 16.64
N GLN A 481 -43.05 40.25 16.12
CA GLN A 481 -42.22 39.08 15.81
C GLN A 481 -41.10 39.43 14.80
N ARG A 482 -41.43 40.23 13.78
CA ARG A 482 -40.47 40.72 12.77
C ARG A 482 -39.45 41.75 13.27
N LEU A 483 -39.57 42.24 14.51
CA LEU A 483 -38.59 43.15 15.12
C LEU A 483 -37.59 42.42 16.03
N ASN A 484 -37.93 41.23 16.53
CA ASN A 484 -37.08 40.44 17.42
C ASN A 484 -36.25 39.36 16.69
N MET A 485 -36.62 38.97 15.46
CA MET A 485 -35.80 38.11 14.60
C MET A 485 -34.87 38.96 13.72
N THR A 486 -33.56 38.85 13.96
CA THR A 486 -32.51 39.54 13.18
C THR A 486 -32.38 39.05 11.74
N SER A 487 -33.02 37.92 11.41
CA SER A 487 -33.17 37.43 10.04
C SER A 487 -34.53 36.78 9.83
N CYS A 488 -35.06 36.91 8.62
CA CYS A 488 -36.15 36.08 8.10
C CYS A 488 -35.57 34.76 7.56
N ASP A 489 -34.83 34.05 8.39
CA ASP A 489 -34.42 32.68 8.13
C ASP A 489 -35.59 31.73 8.44
N ASP A 490 -35.76 30.73 7.58
CA ASP A 490 -36.71 29.63 7.76
C ASP A 490 -36.23 28.70 8.88
N LEU A 491 -36.38 29.14 10.13
CA LEU A 491 -36.59 28.19 11.23
C LEU A 491 -37.84 27.38 10.87
N ASP A 492 -37.69 26.05 10.83
CA ASP A 492 -38.62 25.05 10.29
C ASP A 492 -38.81 25.11 8.75
N GLY A 493 -38.00 24.33 8.00
CA GLY A 493 -38.16 24.26 6.55
C GLY A 493 -37.18 23.48 5.65
N GLU A 494 -36.42 22.49 6.14
CA GLU A 494 -35.63 21.53 5.33
C GLU A 494 -34.64 22.15 4.29
N PRO A 495 -33.34 22.32 4.59
CA PRO A 495 -32.34 22.60 3.56
C PRO A 495 -32.06 21.39 2.64
N ASP A 496 -32.45 20.19 3.09
CA ASP A 496 -32.02 18.89 2.55
C ASP A 496 -32.90 18.34 1.42
N TYR A 497 -33.97 19.05 1.02
CA TYR A 497 -34.70 18.70 -0.19
C TYR A 497 -34.10 19.36 -1.43
N LEU A 498 -34.21 18.68 -2.57
CA LEU A 498 -33.84 19.19 -3.88
C LEU A 498 -34.83 18.70 -4.94
N ILE A 499 -34.78 19.30 -6.13
CA ILE A 499 -35.61 18.86 -7.28
C ILE A 499 -34.71 18.58 -8.48
N VAL A 500 -34.74 17.34 -8.97
CA VAL A 500 -34.14 16.95 -10.26
C VAL A 500 -35.21 17.05 -11.35
N ASN A 501 -34.87 17.69 -12.47
CA ASN A 501 -35.75 17.87 -13.63
C ASN A 501 -35.00 17.51 -14.91
N VAL A 502 -35.15 16.26 -15.35
CA VAL A 502 -34.55 15.76 -16.61
C VAL A 502 -35.54 15.98 -17.74
N GLN A 503 -35.20 16.87 -18.67
CA GLN A 503 -36.02 17.21 -19.82
C GLN A 503 -35.22 17.07 -21.12
N VAL A 504 -35.91 16.84 -22.24
CA VAL A 504 -35.29 16.85 -23.57
C VAL A 504 -35.75 18.12 -24.30
N PRO A 505 -34.85 19.02 -24.74
CA PRO A 505 -35.23 20.32 -25.26
C PRO A 505 -35.90 20.27 -26.64
N ARG A 506 -35.75 19.17 -27.38
CA ARG A 506 -36.39 18.92 -28.69
C ARG A 506 -36.54 17.43 -28.96
N LEU A 507 -37.67 17.01 -29.54
CA LEU A 507 -37.93 15.63 -29.97
C LEU A 507 -37.14 15.29 -31.26
N VAL A 508 -35.81 15.31 -31.17
CA VAL A 508 -34.88 15.02 -32.28
C VAL A 508 -33.72 14.20 -31.74
N ILE A 509 -33.46 13.05 -32.37
CA ILE A 509 -32.34 12.15 -32.09
C ILE A 509 -31.34 12.30 -33.24
N ASN A 510 -30.06 12.54 -32.94
CA ASN A 510 -29.02 12.50 -33.97
C ASN A 510 -28.68 11.05 -34.30
N VAL A 511 -28.56 10.68 -35.57
CA VAL A 511 -28.18 9.31 -35.97
C VAL A 511 -27.00 9.35 -36.93
N PHE A 512 -25.84 8.90 -36.46
CA PHE A 512 -24.61 8.75 -37.21
C PHE A 512 -24.45 7.28 -37.59
N GLN A 513 -24.70 6.93 -38.86
CA GLN A 513 -24.51 5.56 -39.35
C GLN A 513 -23.44 5.50 -40.44
N GLU A 514 -22.53 4.54 -40.30
CA GLU A 514 -21.64 4.12 -41.39
C GLU A 514 -22.46 3.37 -42.45
N THR A 515 -22.19 3.65 -43.73
CA THR A 515 -22.83 2.95 -44.85
C THR A 515 -21.77 2.44 -45.83
N PRO A 516 -21.92 1.21 -46.37
CA PRO A 516 -20.91 0.63 -47.24
C PRO A 516 -20.87 1.38 -48.57
N THR A 517 -19.70 1.93 -48.90
CA THR A 517 -19.50 2.74 -50.12
C THR A 517 -19.82 2.00 -51.42
N TRP A 518 -19.65 0.67 -51.41
CA TRP A 518 -20.00 -0.24 -52.49
C TRP A 518 -21.14 -1.18 -52.07
N THR A 519 -22.38 -0.78 -52.35
CA THR A 519 -23.54 -1.70 -52.29
C THR A 519 -23.57 -2.59 -53.53
N LEU A 520 -24.22 -3.76 -53.46
CA LEU A 520 -24.39 -4.67 -54.60
C LEU A 520 -24.98 -3.96 -55.83
N ASN A 521 -26.00 -3.11 -55.61
CA ASN A 521 -26.62 -2.32 -56.68
C ASN A 521 -25.63 -1.34 -57.33
N ARG A 522 -24.70 -0.75 -56.56
CA ARG A 522 -23.63 0.12 -57.09
C ARG A 522 -22.56 -0.67 -57.83
N ILE A 523 -22.24 -1.88 -57.39
CA ILE A 523 -21.33 -2.79 -58.12
C ILE A 523 -21.94 -3.17 -59.47
N ILE A 524 -23.19 -3.65 -59.49
CA ILE A 524 -23.91 -4.02 -60.72
C ILE A 524 -24.06 -2.81 -61.65
N GLY A 525 -24.41 -1.63 -61.10
CA GLY A 525 -24.52 -0.38 -61.87
C GLY A 525 -23.19 0.06 -62.50
N ASN A 526 -22.08 0.01 -61.75
CA ASN A 526 -20.77 0.39 -62.26
C ASN A 526 -20.21 -0.64 -63.27
N VAL A 527 -20.34 -1.94 -63.00
CA VAL A 527 -19.88 -3.00 -63.91
C VAL A 527 -20.71 -3.04 -65.19
N GLY A 528 -22.05 -2.97 -65.07
CA GLY A 528 -22.95 -2.92 -66.22
C GLY A 528 -22.81 -1.62 -67.03
N GLY A 529 -22.64 -0.48 -66.36
CA GLY A 529 -22.39 0.81 -67.01
C GLY A 529 -21.07 0.83 -67.77
N LEU A 530 -19.97 0.41 -67.14
CA LEU A 530 -18.64 0.42 -67.77
C LEU A 530 -18.52 -0.68 -68.85
N GLY A 531 -19.06 -1.88 -68.63
CA GLY A 531 -19.11 -2.94 -69.65
C GLY A 531 -19.97 -2.58 -70.85
N GLY A 532 -21.10 -1.91 -70.62
CA GLY A 532 -21.97 -1.38 -71.67
C GLY A 532 -21.33 -0.24 -72.46
N VAL A 533 -20.60 0.67 -71.81
CA VAL A 533 -19.90 1.79 -72.48
C VAL A 533 -18.66 1.34 -73.25
N VAL A 534 -17.84 0.44 -72.68
CA VAL A 534 -16.56 0.03 -73.28
C VAL A 534 -16.76 -1.05 -74.36
N CYS A 535 -17.67 -2.00 -74.14
CA CYS A 535 -17.82 -3.18 -75.01
C CYS A 535 -19.22 -3.35 -75.62
N GLY A 536 -20.20 -2.51 -75.29
CA GLY A 536 -21.61 -2.73 -75.65
C GLY A 536 -22.28 -3.92 -74.95
N LEU A 537 -21.56 -4.58 -74.02
CA LEU A 537 -22.00 -5.82 -73.41
C LEU A 537 -23.06 -5.59 -72.35
N ASN A 538 -24.14 -6.35 -72.44
CA ASN A 538 -25.14 -6.48 -71.38
C ASN A 538 -25.19 -7.93 -70.87
N LEU A 539 -26.03 -8.21 -69.87
CA LEU A 539 -26.12 -9.55 -69.26
C LEU A 539 -26.57 -10.64 -70.25
N ILE A 540 -27.38 -10.30 -71.26
CA ILE A 540 -27.80 -11.23 -72.32
C ILE A 540 -26.62 -11.56 -73.22
N SER A 541 -25.79 -10.57 -73.58
CA SER A 541 -24.54 -10.79 -74.35
C SER A 541 -23.60 -11.77 -73.66
N PHE A 542 -23.53 -11.76 -72.32
CA PHE A 542 -22.73 -12.74 -71.58
C PHE A 542 -23.28 -14.17 -71.71
N PHE A 543 -24.61 -14.34 -71.63
CA PHE A 543 -25.24 -15.64 -71.88
C PHE A 543 -25.11 -16.10 -73.34
N GLU A 544 -25.15 -15.17 -74.30
CA GLU A 544 -24.93 -15.46 -75.73
C GLU A 544 -23.51 -15.96 -76.00
N PHE A 545 -22.49 -15.29 -75.47
CA PHE A 545 -21.09 -15.76 -75.52
C PHE A 545 -20.91 -17.13 -74.84
N ALA A 546 -21.55 -17.35 -73.69
CA ALA A 546 -21.51 -18.65 -73.02
C ALA A 546 -22.17 -19.76 -73.84
N PHE A 547 -23.32 -19.49 -74.47
CA PHE A 547 -24.00 -20.45 -75.36
C PHE A 547 -23.13 -20.80 -76.57
N LEU A 548 -22.52 -19.81 -77.22
CA LEU A 548 -21.56 -20.01 -78.31
C LEU A 548 -20.37 -20.89 -77.88
N LEU A 549 -19.76 -20.60 -76.73
CA LEU A 549 -18.59 -21.32 -76.23
C LEU A 549 -18.89 -22.76 -75.77
N PHE A 550 -20.01 -23.00 -75.11
CA PHE A 550 -20.31 -24.30 -74.49
C PHE A 550 -21.19 -25.22 -75.32
N ILE A 551 -21.94 -24.71 -76.31
CA ILE A 551 -22.85 -25.53 -77.13
C ILE A 551 -22.42 -25.56 -78.60
N GLN A 552 -22.09 -24.41 -79.21
CA GLN A 552 -21.68 -24.42 -80.62
C GLN A 552 -20.21 -24.79 -80.82
N LEU A 553 -19.28 -24.33 -79.97
CA LEU A 553 -17.86 -24.66 -80.13
C LEU A 553 -17.57 -26.17 -80.09
N PRO A 554 -18.11 -26.96 -79.12
CA PRO A 554 -17.90 -28.41 -79.08
C PRO A 554 -18.55 -29.11 -80.28
N ALA A 555 -19.71 -28.63 -80.75
CA ALA A 555 -20.43 -29.16 -81.91
C ALA A 555 -19.83 -28.75 -83.28
N ILE A 556 -18.70 -28.03 -83.28
CA ILE A 556 -17.90 -27.67 -84.46
C ILE A 556 -16.50 -28.34 -84.40
N ILE A 557 -16.10 -28.85 -83.23
CA ILE A 557 -14.83 -29.54 -82.98
C ILE A 557 -14.98 -31.08 -83.00
N LEU A 558 -16.23 -31.57 -82.85
CA LEU A 558 -16.68 -32.94 -83.14
C LEU A 558 -17.16 -33.09 -84.60
#